data_AF-A0A7C5IPV5-F1
#
_entry.id   AF-A0A7C5IPV5-F1
#
_cell.length_a   1.000
_cell.length_b   1.000
_cell.length_c   1.000
_cell.angle_alpha   90.00
_cell.angle_beta   90.00
_cell.angle_gamma   90.00
#
_symmetry.space_group_name_H-M   'P 1'
#
loop_
_entity.id
_entity.type
_entity.pdbx_description
1 polymer ?
#
loop_
_entity_poly.entity_id
_entity_poly.type
_entity_poly.pdbx_seq_one_letter_code
_entity_poly.pdbx_strand_id
1 'polypeptide(L)'
;MNRLQKYYSPALWLLLILVVGLSGCRKADHLLYEVNNVGVLPVDAEKGRFKSEQQYVAILYANLFQEALSGSQLVDIIDLIASCGDKETIKEVIISSFMNSPNKIIPTEQEMRNNLDLFVEETYIRFLVRRPSQAERTWFKNFIESDPHITPELVYMAFALSDEYNYY
;
A
#
# COMPACT_ATOMS: atom_id res chain seq x y z
N MET A 1 75.88 26.03 -27.16
CA MET A 1 75.65 27.16 -28.09
C MET A 1 74.84 26.60 -29.23
N ASN A 2 73.63 26.99 -29.62
CA ASN A 2 72.76 28.17 -29.53
C ASN A 2 71.38 27.61 -29.98
N ARG A 3 70.19 28.08 -29.64
CA ARG A 3 69.64 29.21 -28.88
C ARG A 3 68.19 28.79 -28.66
N LEU A 4 67.70 29.00 -27.44
CA LEU A 4 66.29 28.98 -27.08
C LEU A 4 65.50 30.02 -27.90
N GLN A 5 64.20 29.75 -28.04
CA GLN A 5 63.10 30.68 -28.36
C GLN A 5 62.98 31.23 -29.80
N LYS A 6 61.96 30.78 -30.53
CA LYS A 6 60.74 31.59 -30.83
C LYS A 6 59.81 30.82 -31.78
N TYR A 7 58.51 31.11 -31.64
CA TYR A 7 57.34 30.56 -32.35
C TYR A 7 56.60 29.40 -31.69
N TYR A 8 56.35 29.50 -30.38
CA TYR A 8 55.04 29.04 -29.88
C TYR A 8 53.99 29.97 -30.49
N SER A 9 53.41 29.53 -31.60
CA SER A 9 52.34 30.25 -32.30
C SER A 9 51.22 30.62 -31.31
N PRO A 10 50.70 31.86 -31.30
CA PRO A 10 49.53 32.22 -30.49
C PRO A 10 48.32 31.34 -30.82
N ALA A 11 48.33 30.67 -31.99
CA ALA A 11 47.34 29.68 -32.37
C ALA A 11 47.31 28.46 -31.43
N LEU A 12 48.45 28.04 -30.87
CA LEU A 12 48.49 26.86 -29.99
C LEU A 12 47.82 27.14 -28.64
N TRP A 13 48.01 28.34 -28.10
CA TRP A 13 47.35 28.80 -26.88
C TRP A 13 45.86 29.08 -27.10
N LEU A 14 45.49 29.64 -28.25
CA LEU A 14 44.09 29.79 -28.66
C LEU A 14 43.39 28.43 -28.80
N LEU A 15 44.07 27.43 -29.36
CA LEU A 15 43.55 26.07 -29.51
C LEU A 15 43.36 25.40 -28.14
N LEU A 16 44.31 25.57 -27.22
CA LEU A 16 44.20 25.02 -25.86
C LEU A 16 43.04 25.66 -25.07
N ILE A 17 42.85 26.98 -25.19
CA ILE A 17 41.73 27.69 -24.56
C ILE A 17 40.39 27.26 -25.18
N LEU A 18 40.33 27.04 -26.49
CA LEU A 18 39.14 26.54 -27.18
C LEU A 18 38.75 25.12 -26.69
N VAL A 19 39.73 24.24 -26.50
CA VAL A 19 39.49 22.86 -26.03
C VAL A 19 39.00 22.84 -24.58
N VAL A 20 39.52 23.72 -23.72
CA VAL A 20 39.07 23.80 -22.31
C VAL A 20 37.68 24.42 -22.19
N GLY A 21 37.30 25.34 -23.09
CA GLY A 21 35.97 25.97 -23.10
C GLY A 21 34.81 25.05 -23.48
N LEU A 22 35.08 23.91 -24.13
CA LEU A 22 34.05 22.95 -24.54
C LEU A 22 33.70 21.93 -23.44
N SER A 23 34.47 21.88 -22.34
CA SER A 23 34.29 20.96 -21.22
C SER A 23 33.42 21.54 -20.10
N GLY A 24 32.42 22.34 -20.45
CA GLY A 24 31.45 22.87 -19.49
C GLY A 24 30.52 21.78 -18.96
N CYS A 25 30.34 21.73 -17.64
CA CYS A 25 29.38 20.84 -16.99
C CYS A 25 27.97 21.14 -17.49
N ARG A 26 27.35 20.21 -18.23
CA ARG A 26 25.95 20.33 -18.61
C ARG A 26 25.11 19.90 -17.41
N LYS A 27 24.20 20.77 -16.97
CA LYS A 27 23.16 20.41 -16.00
C LYS A 27 22.45 19.19 -16.56
N ALA A 28 22.36 18.10 -15.79
CA ALA A 28 21.68 16.90 -16.23
C ALA A 28 20.32 17.29 -16.80
N ASP A 29 20.08 16.94 -18.07
CA ASP A 29 18.82 17.24 -18.74
C ASP A 29 17.70 16.71 -17.85
N HIS A 30 16.83 17.64 -17.49
CA HIS A 30 15.65 17.53 -16.65
C HIS A 30 15.30 16.08 -16.26
N LEU A 31 15.41 15.76 -14.96
CA LEU A 31 14.68 14.65 -14.35
C LEU A 31 13.19 14.91 -14.61
N LEU A 32 12.70 14.44 -15.75
CA LEU A 32 11.30 14.43 -16.09
C LEU A 32 10.69 13.35 -15.21
N TYR A 33 10.13 13.78 -14.09
CA TYR A 33 9.21 12.95 -13.32
C TYR A 33 7.95 12.78 -14.16
N GLU A 34 7.94 11.75 -15.01
CA GLU A 34 6.76 11.40 -15.79
C GLU A 34 5.79 10.62 -14.89
N VAL A 35 4.55 11.11 -14.80
CA VAL A 35 3.48 10.38 -14.12
C VAL A 35 2.99 9.31 -15.10
N ASN A 36 3.21 8.03 -14.77
CA ASN A 36 2.65 6.94 -15.56
C ASN A 36 1.13 7.10 -15.66
N ASN A 37 0.64 7.28 -16.89
CA ASN A 37 -0.79 7.45 -17.13
C ASN A 37 -1.49 6.10 -16.95
N VAL A 38 -2.14 5.93 -15.81
CA VAL A 38 -2.90 4.72 -15.47
C VAL A 38 -4.39 4.99 -15.67
N GLY A 39 -5.08 4.07 -16.36
CA GLY A 39 -6.52 4.19 -16.59
C GLY A 39 -7.29 4.11 -15.27
N VAL A 40 -7.82 5.24 -14.80
CA VAL A 40 -8.61 5.31 -13.57
C VAL A 40 -10.03 4.88 -13.86
N LEU A 41 -10.46 3.76 -13.27
CA LEU A 41 -11.88 3.40 -13.20
C LEU A 41 -12.57 4.27 -12.14
N PRO A 42 -13.86 4.63 -12.30
CA PRO A 42 -14.62 5.31 -11.26
C PRO A 42 -14.59 4.48 -9.96
N VAL A 43 -14.25 5.12 -8.85
CA VAL A 43 -14.22 4.47 -7.52
C VAL A 43 -15.62 4.59 -6.92
N ASP A 44 -16.57 3.83 -7.47
CA ASP A 44 -17.95 3.91 -7.02
C ASP A 44 -18.30 2.74 -6.11
N ALA A 45 -18.11 2.98 -4.81
CA ALA A 45 -18.96 2.46 -3.76
C ALA A 45 -19.14 3.63 -2.77
N GLU A 46 -20.17 4.45 -2.98
CA GLU A 46 -20.53 5.49 -2.01
C GLU A 46 -20.97 4.82 -0.71
N LYS A 47 -19.99 4.57 0.17
CA LYS A 47 -20.24 3.94 1.44
C LYS A 47 -20.78 4.95 2.45
N GLY A 48 -22.10 5.15 2.41
CA GLY A 48 -22.77 6.18 3.22
C GLY A 48 -23.35 5.66 4.54
N ARG A 49 -23.47 4.34 4.72
CA ARG A 49 -24.23 3.79 5.85
C ARG A 49 -23.33 3.06 6.84
N PHE A 50 -23.31 3.55 8.07
CA PHE A 50 -22.61 2.90 9.18
C PHE A 50 -23.21 1.52 9.49
N LYS A 51 -22.34 0.51 9.66
CA LYS A 51 -22.70 -0.85 10.05
C LYS A 51 -23.16 -0.88 11.51
N SER A 52 -24.22 -1.63 11.82
CA SER A 52 -24.53 -1.92 13.23
C SER A 52 -23.45 -2.83 13.83
N GLU A 53 -23.33 -2.87 15.16
CA GLU A 53 -22.34 -3.75 15.81
C GLU A 53 -22.55 -5.23 15.41
N GLN A 54 -23.82 -5.67 15.30
CA GLN A 54 -24.14 -7.03 14.85
C GLN A 54 -23.62 -7.28 13.43
N GLN A 55 -23.83 -6.32 12.53
CA GLN A 55 -23.37 -6.40 11.15
C GLN A 55 -21.84 -6.40 11.08
N TYR A 56 -21.20 -5.52 11.84
CA TYR A 56 -19.75 -5.43 11.93
C TYR A 56 -19.13 -6.77 12.36
N VAL A 57 -19.58 -7.32 13.49
CA VAL A 57 -19.04 -8.58 14.04
C VAL A 57 -19.30 -9.76 13.10
N ALA A 58 -20.52 -9.88 12.57
CA ALA A 58 -20.86 -10.98 11.66
C ALA A 58 -20.04 -10.93 10.37
N ILE A 59 -19.86 -9.75 9.77
CA ILE A 59 -19.08 -9.57 8.55
C ILE A 59 -17.59 -9.78 8.81
N LEU A 60 -17.05 -9.25 9.92
CA LEU A 60 -15.66 -9.49 10.31
C LEU A 60 -15.37 -10.98 10.46
N TYR A 61 -16.25 -11.71 11.14
CA TYR A 61 -16.10 -13.14 11.30
C TYR A 61 -16.16 -13.87 9.95
N ALA A 62 -17.15 -13.55 9.10
CA ALA A 62 -17.26 -14.15 7.77
C ALA A 62 -16.03 -13.86 6.90
N ASN A 63 -15.46 -12.67 6.97
CA ASN A 63 -14.28 -12.30 6.20
C ASN A 63 -13.02 -13.07 6.65
N LEU A 64 -12.85 -13.29 7.95
CA LEU A 64 -11.67 -13.97 8.50
C LEU A 64 -11.78 -15.50 8.47
N PHE A 65 -12.97 -16.06 8.68
CA PHE A 65 -13.19 -17.50 8.83
C PHE A 65 -13.93 -18.15 7.65
N GLN A 66 -14.45 -17.34 6.72
CA GLN A 66 -15.24 -17.79 5.55
C GLN A 66 -16.47 -18.65 5.92
N GLU A 67 -17.01 -18.43 7.12
CA GLU A 67 -18.20 -19.11 7.63
C GLU A 67 -19.07 -18.15 8.45
N ALA A 68 -20.31 -18.57 8.74
CA ALA A 68 -21.23 -17.77 9.52
C ALA A 68 -20.93 -17.91 11.02
N LEU A 69 -20.89 -16.78 11.74
CA LEU A 69 -20.79 -16.77 13.20
C LEU A 69 -22.08 -17.33 13.82
N SER A 70 -21.94 -18.18 14.85
CA SER A 70 -23.11 -18.72 15.56
C SER A 70 -23.90 -17.63 16.28
N GLY A 71 -25.22 -17.81 16.39
CA GLY A 71 -26.11 -16.83 17.02
C GLY A 71 -25.77 -16.55 18.49
N SER A 72 -25.37 -17.58 19.26
CA SER A 72 -24.97 -17.41 20.65
C SER A 72 -23.68 -16.61 20.79
N GLN A 73 -22.66 -16.93 20.00
CA GLN A 73 -21.39 -16.19 20.03
C GLN A 73 -21.57 -14.73 19.59
N LEU A 74 -22.44 -14.48 18.60
CA LEU A 74 -22.77 -13.13 18.18
C LEU A 74 -23.37 -12.32 19.35
N VAL A 75 -24.33 -12.89 20.08
CA VAL A 75 -24.92 -12.22 21.25
C VAL A 75 -23.87 -11.91 22.31
N ASP A 76 -23.01 -12.87 22.65
CA ASP A 76 -21.95 -12.69 23.65
C ASP A 76 -20.99 -11.55 23.29
N ILE A 77 -20.57 -11.47 22.02
CA ILE A 77 -19.67 -10.41 21.54
C ILE A 77 -20.36 -9.04 21.56
N ILE A 78 -21.66 -8.99 21.25
CA ILE A 78 -22.42 -7.74 21.25
C ILE A 78 -22.62 -7.21 22.66
N ASP A 79 -22.88 -8.10 23.62
CA ASP A 79 -22.96 -7.75 25.04
C ASP A 79 -21.60 -7.26 25.56
N LEU A 80 -20.49 -7.89 25.11
CA LEU A 80 -19.14 -7.41 25.40
C LEU A 80 -18.91 -5.99 24.87
N ILE A 81 -19.23 -5.72 23.60
CA ILE A 81 -19.11 -4.38 23.00
C ILE A 81 -19.96 -3.37 23.78
N ALA A 82 -21.20 -3.73 24.12
CA ALA A 82 -22.12 -2.85 24.86
C ALA A 82 -21.63 -2.55 26.29
N SER A 83 -20.86 -3.46 26.90
CA SER A 83 -20.26 -3.25 28.22
C SER A 83 -19.04 -2.31 28.21
N CYS A 84 -18.50 -1.99 27.04
CA CYS A 84 -17.35 -1.12 26.88
C CYS A 84 -17.76 0.30 26.46
N GLY A 85 -17.19 1.31 27.12
CA GLY A 85 -17.45 2.72 26.78
C GLY A 85 -16.76 3.15 25.47
N ASP A 86 -15.53 2.68 25.24
CA ASP A 86 -14.80 2.91 24.00
C ASP A 86 -15.02 1.74 23.04
N LYS A 87 -15.79 2.01 21.98
CA LYS A 87 -16.17 1.03 20.97
C LYS A 87 -15.06 0.70 19.99
N GLU A 88 -14.18 1.65 19.68
CA GLU A 88 -13.11 1.39 18.73
C GLU A 88 -12.04 0.52 19.39
N THR A 89 -11.66 0.84 20.63
CA THR A 89 -10.71 0.01 21.39
C THR A 89 -11.20 -1.45 21.55
N ILE A 90 -12.49 -1.67 21.87
CA ILE A 90 -12.98 -3.06 21.99
C ILE A 90 -13.04 -3.78 20.64
N LYS A 91 -13.32 -3.07 19.54
CA LYS A 91 -13.24 -3.65 18.19
C LYS A 91 -11.81 -4.08 17.84
N GLU A 92 -10.79 -3.29 18.19
CA GLU A 92 -9.38 -3.67 18.01
C GLU A 92 -9.05 -4.97 18.76
N VAL A 93 -9.51 -5.08 20.01
CA VAL A 93 -9.33 -6.30 20.83
C VAL A 93 -10.03 -7.49 20.19
N ILE A 94 -11.25 -7.32 19.67
CA ILE A 94 -11.99 -8.38 18.97
C ILE A 94 -11.24 -8.82 17.71
N ILE A 95 -10.79 -7.87 16.87
CA ILE A 95 -10.01 -8.21 15.67
C ILE A 95 -8.74 -8.95 16.07
N SER A 96 -8.00 -8.46 17.06
CA SER A 96 -6.79 -9.12 17.56
C SER A 96 -7.07 -10.54 18.05
N SER A 97 -8.15 -10.75 18.80
CA SER A 97 -8.58 -12.07 19.25
C SER A 97 -8.85 -13.01 18.07
N PHE A 98 -9.60 -12.55 17.05
CA PHE A 98 -9.88 -13.35 15.85
C PHE A 98 -8.64 -13.63 15.03
N MET A 99 -7.73 -12.68 14.89
CA MET A 99 -6.45 -12.86 14.21
C MET A 99 -5.52 -13.79 14.97
N ASN A 100 -5.66 -13.96 16.27
CA ASN A 100 -4.90 -14.96 17.03
C ASN A 100 -5.53 -16.36 16.99
N SER A 101 -6.70 -16.53 16.38
CA SER A 101 -7.36 -17.83 16.26
C SER A 101 -6.65 -18.73 15.24
N PRO A 102 -6.45 -20.04 15.54
CA PRO A 102 -5.84 -20.97 14.60
C PRO A 102 -6.72 -21.26 13.38
N ASN A 103 -8.03 -20.95 13.45
CA ASN A 103 -9.00 -21.26 12.40
C ASN A 103 -9.12 -20.15 11.35
N LYS A 104 -8.37 -19.04 11.50
CA LYS A 104 -8.41 -17.93 10.54
C LYS A 104 -7.93 -18.38 9.16
N ILE A 105 -8.60 -17.90 8.11
CA ILE A 105 -8.28 -18.22 6.71
C ILE A 105 -7.61 -16.99 6.08
N ILE A 106 -6.29 -17.00 6.15
CA ILE A 106 -5.42 -15.95 5.60
C ILE A 106 -4.44 -16.62 4.62
N PRO A 107 -4.17 -16.02 3.45
CA PRO A 107 -3.13 -16.50 2.55
C PRO A 107 -1.77 -16.58 3.24
N THR A 108 -0.93 -17.50 2.80
CA THR A 108 0.47 -17.54 3.19
C THR A 108 1.24 -16.36 2.59
N GLU A 109 2.39 -16.01 3.19
CA GLU A 109 3.26 -14.97 2.63
C GLU A 109 3.69 -15.30 1.20
N GLN A 110 3.95 -16.58 0.91
CA GLN A 110 4.31 -17.02 -0.44
C GLN A 110 3.17 -16.80 -1.44
N GLU A 111 1.93 -17.15 -1.08
CA GLU A 111 0.77 -16.93 -1.96
C GLU A 111 0.56 -15.44 -2.27
N MET A 112 0.66 -14.58 -1.25
CA MET A 112 0.60 -13.13 -1.44
C MET A 112 1.71 -12.63 -2.37
N ARG A 113 2.97 -13.05 -2.12
CA ARG A 113 4.14 -12.59 -2.89
C ARG A 113 4.15 -13.13 -4.32
N ASN A 114 3.57 -14.30 -4.57
CA ASN A 114 3.46 -14.88 -5.91
C ASN A 114 2.55 -14.05 -6.83
N ASN A 115 1.52 -13.38 -6.29
CA ASN A 115 0.63 -12.53 -7.07
C ASN A 115 0.02 -11.39 -6.22
N LEU A 116 0.78 -10.30 -6.10
CA LEU A 116 0.36 -9.14 -5.32
C LEU A 116 -0.86 -8.43 -5.91
N ASP A 117 -1.01 -8.38 -7.23
CA ASP A 117 -2.18 -7.77 -7.86
C ASP A 117 -3.47 -8.48 -7.46
N LEU A 118 -3.46 -9.82 -7.52
CA LEU A 118 -4.60 -10.64 -7.13
C LEU A 118 -4.87 -10.51 -5.63
N PHE A 119 -3.83 -10.60 -4.80
CA PHE A 119 -3.97 -10.47 -3.35
C PHE A 119 -4.61 -9.14 -2.94
N VAL A 120 -4.13 -8.02 -3.49
CA VAL A 120 -4.69 -6.69 -3.19
C VAL A 120 -6.13 -6.60 -3.66
N GLU A 121 -6.44 -7.04 -4.89
CA GLU A 121 -7.81 -7.01 -5.41
C GLU A 121 -8.78 -7.85 -4.55
N GLU A 122 -8.40 -9.08 -4.20
CA GLU A 122 -9.21 -9.97 -3.36
C GLU A 122 -9.39 -9.41 -1.94
N THR A 123 -8.36 -8.75 -1.38
CA THR A 123 -8.45 -8.11 -0.06
C THR A 123 -9.46 -6.96 -0.06
N TYR A 124 -9.40 -6.11 -1.08
CA TYR A 124 -10.37 -5.02 -1.27
C TYR A 124 -11.79 -5.55 -1.46
N ILE A 125 -11.98 -6.61 -2.25
CA ILE A 125 -13.31 -7.22 -2.45
C ILE A 125 -13.81 -7.82 -1.14
N ARG A 126 -12.97 -8.55 -0.41
CA ARG A 126 -13.33 -9.23 0.83
C ARG A 126 -13.72 -8.26 1.93
N PHE A 127 -12.89 -7.26 2.22
CA PHE A 127 -13.14 -6.35 3.34
C PHE A 127 -14.00 -5.15 2.93
N LEU A 128 -13.80 -4.63 1.73
CA LEU A 128 -14.38 -3.35 1.31
C LEU A 128 -15.46 -3.50 0.24
N VAL A 129 -15.73 -4.70 -0.28
CA VAL A 129 -16.80 -4.97 -1.26
C VAL A 129 -16.68 -4.09 -2.50
N ARG A 130 -15.45 -3.74 -2.87
CA ARG A 130 -15.13 -2.97 -4.08
C ARG A 130 -13.78 -3.40 -4.63
N ARG A 131 -13.48 -2.99 -5.85
CA ARG A 131 -12.14 -3.12 -6.41
C ARG A 131 -11.28 -1.91 -6.02
N PRO A 132 -9.96 -2.09 -5.87
CA PRO A 132 -9.05 -0.96 -5.71
C PRO A 132 -8.97 -0.16 -7.00
N SER A 133 -8.80 1.15 -6.87
CA SER A 133 -8.35 2.00 -7.97
C SER A 133 -6.93 1.60 -8.40
N GLN A 134 -6.51 2.05 -9.58
CA GLN A 134 -5.14 1.79 -10.04
C GLN A 134 -4.08 2.44 -9.14
N ALA A 135 -4.38 3.58 -8.54
CA ALA A 135 -3.49 4.25 -7.60
C ALA A 135 -3.33 3.42 -6.31
N GLU A 136 -4.44 2.96 -5.71
CA GLU A 136 -4.43 2.10 -4.53
C GLU A 136 -3.69 0.78 -4.79
N ARG A 137 -3.97 0.13 -5.93
CA ARG A 137 -3.31 -1.10 -6.35
C ARG A 137 -1.79 -0.90 -6.44
N THR A 138 -1.37 0.16 -7.12
CA THR A 138 0.06 0.47 -7.30
C THR A 138 0.72 0.79 -5.97
N TRP A 139 0.06 1.57 -5.11
CA TRP A 139 0.58 1.95 -3.80
C TRP A 139 0.79 0.72 -2.90
N PHE A 140 -0.22 -0.15 -2.78
CA PHE A 140 -0.13 -1.35 -1.94
C PHE A 140 0.95 -2.32 -2.44
N LYS A 141 1.07 -2.51 -3.75
CA LYS A 141 2.14 -3.33 -4.32
C LYS A 141 3.51 -2.80 -3.96
N ASN A 142 3.76 -1.52 -4.20
CA ASN A 142 5.04 -0.90 -3.88
C ASN A 142 5.33 -0.94 -2.37
N PHE A 143 4.31 -0.73 -1.53
CA PHE A 143 4.44 -0.79 -0.08
C PHE A 143 4.86 -2.20 0.38
N ILE A 144 4.15 -3.24 -0.08
CA ILE A 144 4.47 -4.63 0.25
C ILE A 144 5.84 -5.02 -0.30
N GLU A 145 6.19 -4.65 -1.53
CA GLU A 145 7.50 -4.95 -2.14
C GLU A 145 8.66 -4.24 -1.43
N SER A 146 8.43 -3.05 -0.88
CA SER A 146 9.47 -2.26 -0.22
C SER A 146 9.90 -2.83 1.15
N ASP A 147 9.05 -3.63 1.80
CA ASP A 147 9.36 -4.24 3.10
C ASP A 147 8.97 -5.74 3.14
N PRO A 148 9.96 -6.65 3.27
CA PRO A 148 9.70 -8.08 3.34
C PRO A 148 8.91 -8.51 4.59
N HIS A 149 8.87 -7.69 5.64
CA HIS A 149 8.16 -8.02 6.90
C HIS A 149 6.67 -7.74 6.85
N ILE A 150 6.16 -7.15 5.76
CA ILE A 150 4.72 -7.00 5.57
C ILE A 150 4.13 -8.38 5.28
N THR A 151 3.29 -8.85 6.21
CA THR A 151 2.60 -10.13 6.12
C THR A 151 1.14 -9.94 5.69
N PRO A 152 0.50 -10.98 5.12
CA PRO A 152 -0.93 -10.95 4.81
C PRO A 152 -1.81 -10.64 6.03
N GLU A 153 -1.40 -11.12 7.21
CA GLU A 153 -2.08 -10.86 8.48
C GLU A 153 -2.06 -9.38 8.85
N LEU A 154 -0.91 -8.69 8.68
CA LEU A 154 -0.81 -7.25 8.92
C LEU A 154 -1.70 -6.46 7.96
N VAL A 155 -1.75 -6.87 6.69
CA VAL A 155 -2.61 -6.24 5.69
C VAL A 155 -4.09 -6.43 6.06
N TYR A 156 -4.52 -7.66 6.36
CA TYR A 156 -5.91 -7.92 6.74
C TYR A 156 -6.30 -7.17 8.03
N MET A 157 -5.38 -7.06 9.00
CA MET A 157 -5.57 -6.26 10.19
C MET A 157 -5.80 -4.78 9.85
N ALA A 158 -4.97 -4.21 8.98
CA ALA A 158 -5.10 -2.81 8.55
C ALA A 158 -6.44 -2.55 7.85
N PHE A 159 -6.93 -3.49 7.03
CA PHE A 159 -8.23 -3.36 6.38
C PHE A 159 -9.39 -3.46 7.38
N ALA A 160 -9.33 -4.41 8.31
CA ALA A 160 -10.35 -4.57 9.36
C ALA A 160 -10.43 -3.36 10.30
N LEU A 161 -9.31 -2.66 10.49
CA LEU A 161 -9.21 -1.44 11.31
C LEU A 161 -9.55 -0.15 10.55
N SER A 162 -9.69 -0.21 9.22
CA SER A 162 -9.93 1.00 8.44
C SER A 162 -11.31 1.61 8.72
N ASP A 163 -11.41 2.93 8.72
CA ASP A 163 -12.71 3.62 8.86
C ASP A 163 -13.70 3.16 7.78
N GLU A 164 -13.23 2.95 6.55
CA GLU A 164 -14.04 2.48 5.43
C GLU A 164 -14.70 1.12 5.73
N TYR A 165 -14.06 0.28 6.54
CA TYR A 165 -14.62 -1.00 6.95
C TYR A 165 -15.85 -0.87 7.84
N ASN A 166 -16.06 0.27 8.50
CA ASN A 166 -17.26 0.53 9.29
C ASN A 166 -18.51 0.88 8.44
N TYR A 167 -18.37 1.05 7.13
CA TYR A 167 -19.47 1.50 6.26
C TYR A 167 -19.86 0.47 5.18
N TYR A 168 -21.14 0.47 4.82
CA TYR A 168 -21.68 -0.10 3.58
C TYR A 168 -21.73 0.95 2.50
#